data_AF-A0A3D5GN25-F1
#
_entry.id   AF-A0A3D5GN25-F1
#
_cell.length_a   1.000
_cell.length_b   1.000
_cell.length_c   1.000
_cell.angle_alpha   90.00
_cell.angle_beta   90.00
_cell.angle_gamma   90.00
#
_symmetry.space_group_name_H-M   'P 1'
#
loop_
_entity.id
_entity.type
_entity.pdbx_description
1 polymer ?
#
loop_
_entity_poly.entity_id
_entity_poly.type
_entity_poly.pdbx_seq_one_letter_code
_entity_poly.pdbx_strand_id
1 'polypeptide(L)'
;DEWEKLRNPDPAETDPVEDTDLDRPDVTTSPRAFRVMVRNEVFRWVQLLSRRSGEATDMLADVPTVDGTTWTTDSIREAIGPYWEEHSVIPTDSHARGSEFFVLDDSAADMWKVTQTIADPKGFNEWVLEGQVDLTTSREEGRAVVRLGAIRRL
;
A
#
# COMPACT_ATOMS: atom_id res chain seq x y z
N ASP A 1 -37.30 -5.65 53.13
CA ASP A 1 -37.89 -5.77 51.78
C ASP A 1 -38.22 -4.38 51.26
N GLU A 2 -37.69 -3.83 50.17
CA GLU A 2 -36.85 -4.35 49.09
C GLU A 2 -36.05 -3.16 48.53
N TRP A 3 -35.00 -2.74 49.24
CA TRP A 3 -34.03 -1.76 48.73
C TRP A 3 -32.69 -2.44 48.52
N GLU A 4 -32.65 -3.31 47.51
CA GLU A 4 -31.43 -3.83 46.87
C GLU A 4 -31.84 -4.69 45.68
N LYS A 5 -31.98 -4.06 44.50
CA LYS A 5 -31.85 -4.67 43.17
C LYS A 5 -32.24 -3.64 42.11
N LEU A 6 -31.25 -3.09 41.43
CA LEU A 6 -31.15 -3.12 39.96
C LEU A 6 -29.93 -2.29 39.52
N ARG A 7 -28.77 -2.96 39.60
CA ARG A 7 -27.65 -2.75 38.67
C ARG A 7 -27.97 -3.57 37.42
N ASN A 8 -28.22 -2.91 36.30
CA ASN A 8 -27.69 -3.27 34.97
C ASN A 8 -28.16 -2.22 33.95
N PRO A 9 -27.27 -1.44 33.31
CA PRO A 9 -27.51 -1.01 31.95
C PRO A 9 -27.04 -2.13 31.02
N ASP A 10 -27.96 -2.68 30.22
CA ASP A 10 -27.63 -3.58 29.12
C ASP A 10 -26.53 -2.96 28.24
N PRO A 11 -25.41 -3.64 27.96
CA PRO A 11 -24.68 -3.35 26.75
C PRO A 11 -25.58 -3.81 25.62
N ALA A 12 -26.13 -2.84 24.88
CA ALA A 12 -26.84 -3.10 23.63
C ALA A 12 -26.09 -4.17 22.85
N GLU A 13 -26.79 -5.26 22.55
CA GLU A 13 -26.35 -6.31 21.65
C GLU A 13 -25.74 -5.64 20.44
N THR A 14 -24.41 -5.72 20.34
CA THR A 14 -23.73 -5.33 19.12
C THR A 14 -24.04 -6.47 18.17
N ASP A 15 -25.04 -6.26 17.32
CA ASP A 15 -25.29 -7.13 16.17
C ASP A 15 -23.93 -7.43 15.52
N PRO A 16 -23.58 -8.70 15.26
CA PRO A 16 -22.44 -8.98 14.41
C PRO A 16 -22.75 -8.27 13.09
N VAL A 17 -21.88 -7.34 12.69
CA VAL A 17 -21.91 -6.83 11.32
C VAL A 17 -21.68 -8.05 10.43
N GLU A 18 -22.77 -8.60 9.90
CA GLU A 18 -22.69 -9.62 8.86
C GLU A 18 -21.86 -9.01 7.74
N ASP A 19 -20.65 -9.54 7.54
CA ASP A 19 -19.80 -9.21 6.41
C ASP A 19 -20.52 -9.73 5.18
N THR A 20 -21.38 -8.91 4.60
CA THR A 20 -22.03 -9.19 3.33
C THR A 20 -20.99 -9.01 2.23
N ASP A 21 -20.15 -10.03 2.07
CA ASP A 21 -19.22 -10.20 0.94
C ASP A 21 -19.89 -10.05 -0.44
N LEU A 22 -21.23 -10.02 -0.49
CA LEU A 22 -22.03 -9.97 -1.72
C LEU A 22 -22.30 -8.56 -2.28
N ASP A 23 -21.96 -7.48 -1.57
CA ASP A 23 -22.35 -6.11 -1.99
C ASP A 23 -21.17 -5.12 -2.18
N ARG A 24 -19.91 -5.54 -2.06
CA ARG A 24 -18.78 -4.64 -2.32
C ARG A 24 -18.72 -4.30 -3.81
N PRO A 25 -18.81 -3.02 -4.22
CA PRO A 25 -18.74 -2.64 -5.63
C PRO A 25 -17.40 -3.07 -6.22
N ASP A 26 -17.44 -3.73 -7.38
CA ASP A 26 -16.22 -4.07 -8.12
C ASP A 26 -15.49 -2.78 -8.53
N VAL A 27 -14.43 -2.45 -7.79
CA VAL A 27 -13.62 -1.24 -8.00
C VAL A 27 -12.90 -1.24 -9.34
N THR A 28 -12.65 -2.40 -9.95
CA THR A 28 -11.95 -2.53 -11.23
C THR A 28 -12.81 -2.10 -12.43
N THR A 29 -14.13 -2.01 -12.27
CA THR A 29 -15.07 -1.54 -13.31
C THR A 29 -14.96 -0.04 -13.61
N SER A 30 -14.33 0.74 -12.72
CA SER A 30 -14.06 2.16 -12.91
C SER A 30 -12.56 2.41 -13.03
N PRO A 31 -11.97 2.31 -14.24
CA PRO A 31 -10.52 2.36 -14.43
C PRO A 31 -9.87 3.61 -13.85
N ARG A 32 -10.55 4.77 -13.93
CA ARG A 32 -10.05 6.02 -13.37
C ARG A 32 -10.00 6.00 -11.84
N ALA A 33 -11.07 5.55 -11.19
CA ALA A 33 -11.11 5.48 -9.73
C ALA A 33 -10.12 4.43 -9.22
N PHE A 34 -10.07 3.28 -9.89
CA PHE A 34 -9.15 2.20 -9.54
C PHE A 34 -7.68 2.62 -9.67
N ARG A 35 -7.31 3.33 -10.75
CA ARG A 35 -5.98 3.90 -10.91
C ARG A 35 -5.60 4.84 -9.76
N VAL A 36 -6.54 5.62 -9.24
CA VAL A 36 -6.30 6.45 -8.04
C VAL A 36 -6.04 5.58 -6.82
N MET A 37 -6.81 4.51 -6.60
CA MET A 37 -6.57 3.57 -5.49
C MET A 37 -5.19 2.91 -5.58
N VAL A 38 -4.82 2.39 -6.76
CA VAL A 38 -3.49 1.80 -6.99
C VAL A 38 -2.39 2.82 -6.70
N ARG A 39 -2.51 4.05 -7.21
CA ARG A 39 -1.56 5.12 -6.94
C ARG A 39 -1.44 5.43 -5.44
N ASN A 40 -2.54 5.42 -4.70
CA ASN A 40 -2.54 5.67 -3.27
C ASN A 40 -1.81 4.57 -2.50
N GLU A 41 -2.05 3.30 -2.85
CA GLU A 41 -1.40 2.16 -2.18
C GLU A 41 0.09 2.10 -2.49
N VAL A 42 0.50 2.32 -3.73
CA VAL A 42 1.93 2.31 -4.07
C VAL A 42 2.66 3.52 -3.48
N PHE A 43 2.01 4.69 -3.39
CA PHE A 43 2.60 5.84 -2.70
C PHE A 43 2.71 5.63 -1.18
N ARG A 44 1.85 4.79 -0.57
CA ARG A 44 1.99 4.38 0.83
C ARG A 44 3.33 3.69 1.06
N TRP A 45 3.85 2.90 0.12
CA TRP A 45 5.19 2.30 0.23
C TRP A 45 6.29 3.35 0.35
N VAL A 46 6.23 4.41 -0.46
CA VAL A 46 7.16 5.56 -0.37
C VAL A 46 7.07 6.22 1.02
N GLN A 47 5.86 6.40 1.53
CA GLN A 47 5.63 6.98 2.86
C GLN A 47 6.13 6.08 4.00
N LEU A 48 6.07 4.76 3.85
CA LEU A 48 6.65 3.83 4.82
C LEU A 48 8.17 3.92 4.82
N LEU A 49 8.81 3.91 3.63
CA LEU A 49 10.24 4.11 3.50
C LEU A 49 10.70 5.45 4.08
N SER A 50 9.96 6.54 3.84
CA SER A 50 10.33 7.88 4.30
C SER A 50 10.38 8.04 5.82
N ARG A 51 9.67 7.19 6.57
CA ARG A 51 9.65 7.23 8.05
C ARG A 51 10.95 6.73 8.67
N ARG A 52 11.72 5.90 7.95
CA ARG A 52 13.01 5.34 8.39
C ARG A 52 12.96 4.64 9.77
N SER A 53 11.81 4.13 10.17
CA SER A 53 11.61 3.41 11.43
C SER A 53 11.54 1.89 11.22
N GLY A 54 11.79 1.12 12.29
CA GLY A 54 11.58 -0.34 12.32
C GLY A 54 10.16 -0.70 11.92
N GLU A 55 9.20 -0.20 12.69
CA GLU A 55 7.77 -0.41 12.48
C GLU A 55 7.31 -0.13 11.04
N ALA A 56 7.74 0.99 10.42
CA ALA A 56 7.33 1.30 9.06
C ALA A 56 7.94 0.34 8.03
N THR A 57 9.14 -0.18 8.31
CA THR A 57 9.80 -1.18 7.47
C THR A 57 9.12 -2.54 7.64
N ASP A 58 8.73 -2.91 8.87
CA ASP A 58 7.97 -4.13 9.16
C ASP A 58 6.62 -4.11 8.43
N MET A 59 5.90 -2.98 8.50
CA MET A 59 4.65 -2.80 7.75
C MET A 59 4.83 -2.93 6.23
N LEU A 60 5.98 -2.52 5.69
CA LEU A 60 6.28 -2.69 4.27
C LEU A 60 6.68 -4.14 3.94
N ALA A 61 7.29 -4.86 4.87
CA ALA A 61 7.60 -6.29 4.72
C ALA A 61 6.34 -7.16 4.72
N ASP A 62 5.30 -6.74 5.45
CA ASP A 62 4.01 -7.44 5.54
C ASP A 62 3.09 -7.24 4.31
N VAL A 63 3.47 -6.39 3.36
CA VAL A 63 2.65 -6.20 2.14
C VAL A 63 2.69 -7.45 1.26
N PRO A 64 1.61 -7.76 0.52
CA PRO A 64 1.63 -8.84 -0.47
C PRO A 64 2.79 -8.69 -1.45
N THR A 65 3.33 -9.80 -1.96
CA THR A 65 4.52 -9.79 -2.82
C THR A 65 4.31 -10.51 -4.13
N VAL A 66 5.11 -10.16 -5.14
CA VAL A 66 5.08 -10.78 -6.46
C VAL A 66 5.76 -12.16 -6.41
N ASP A 67 5.13 -13.16 -7.03
CA ASP A 67 5.68 -14.51 -7.24
C ASP A 67 6.27 -15.20 -6.00
N GLY A 68 5.75 -14.90 -4.80
CA GLY A 68 6.24 -15.49 -3.55
C GLY A 68 7.60 -14.95 -3.09
N THR A 69 8.04 -13.81 -3.65
CA THR A 69 9.21 -13.07 -3.15
C THR A 69 9.02 -12.75 -1.68
N THR A 70 10.00 -13.04 -0.83
CA THR A 70 9.90 -12.69 0.60
C THR A 70 10.65 -11.40 0.87
N TRP A 71 9.91 -10.35 1.23
CA TRP A 71 10.49 -9.15 1.81
C TRP A 71 10.52 -9.30 3.33
N THR A 72 11.71 -9.18 3.91
CA THR A 72 11.91 -8.99 5.35
C THR A 72 12.34 -7.56 5.62
N THR A 73 12.18 -7.10 6.86
CA THR A 73 12.69 -5.82 7.35
C THR A 73 14.15 -5.59 6.96
N ASP A 74 14.99 -6.60 7.14
CA ASP A 74 16.41 -6.52 6.80
C ASP A 74 16.64 -6.40 5.29
N SER A 75 15.94 -7.20 4.48
CA SER A 75 16.08 -7.13 3.02
C SER A 75 15.60 -5.79 2.45
N ILE A 76 14.56 -5.18 3.04
CA ILE A 76 14.10 -3.84 2.65
C ILE A 76 15.17 -2.80 3.01
N ARG A 77 15.71 -2.87 4.23
CA ARG A 77 16.78 -1.96 4.69
C ARG A 77 18.03 -2.05 3.82
N GLU A 78 18.39 -3.25 3.42
CA GLU A 78 19.50 -3.49 2.51
C GLU A 78 19.21 -2.89 1.13
N ALA A 79 18.03 -3.17 0.55
CA ALA A 79 17.66 -2.69 -0.77
C ALA A 79 17.60 -1.16 -0.86
N ILE A 80 17.02 -0.48 0.13
CA ILE A 80 16.94 0.99 0.17
C ILE A 80 18.19 1.64 0.80
N GLY A 81 19.12 0.86 1.35
CA GLY A 81 20.31 1.34 2.05
C GLY A 81 21.13 2.35 1.24
N PRO A 82 21.50 2.06 -0.02
CA PRO A 82 22.29 2.97 -0.84
C PRO A 82 21.61 4.32 -1.12
N TYR A 83 20.26 4.38 -1.16
CA TYR A 83 19.55 5.65 -1.25
C TYR A 83 19.90 6.57 -0.06
N TRP A 84 19.94 5.99 1.14
CA TRP A 84 20.21 6.72 2.39
C TRP A 84 21.68 7.12 2.56
N GLU A 85 22.59 6.52 1.81
CA GLU A 85 23.99 6.96 1.71
C GLU A 85 24.10 8.24 0.86
N GLU A 86 23.22 8.41 -0.13
CA GLU A 86 23.25 9.52 -1.09
C GLU A 86 22.33 10.69 -0.71
N HIS A 87 21.23 10.40 -0.01
CA HIS A 87 20.16 11.34 0.32
C HIS A 87 19.69 11.21 1.77
N SER A 88 19.38 12.34 2.41
CA SER A 88 18.95 12.37 3.81
C SER A 88 17.44 12.29 4.01
N VAL A 89 16.65 12.45 2.94
CA VAL A 89 15.18 12.49 2.99
C VAL A 89 14.59 11.82 1.75
N ILE A 90 13.44 11.16 1.93
CA ILE A 90 12.50 10.81 0.85
C ILE A 90 11.34 11.80 0.91
N PRO A 91 11.23 12.75 -0.05
CA PRO A 91 10.08 13.63 -0.19
C PRO A 91 8.78 12.84 -0.35
N THR A 92 7.71 13.31 0.31
CA THR A 92 6.36 12.73 0.23
C THR A 92 5.27 13.80 0.03
N ASP A 93 5.69 14.97 -0.47
CA ASP A 93 4.81 16.10 -0.74
C ASP A 93 3.98 15.93 -2.03
N SER A 94 3.27 16.98 -2.42
CA SER A 94 2.46 16.99 -3.64
C SER A 94 3.28 16.80 -4.91
N HIS A 95 4.55 17.24 -4.95
CA HIS A 95 5.42 17.04 -6.09
C HIS A 95 5.86 15.59 -6.20
N ALA A 96 6.30 14.97 -5.10
CA ALA A 96 6.68 13.55 -5.08
C ALA A 96 5.52 12.61 -5.47
N ARG A 97 4.28 13.07 -5.28
CA ARG A 97 3.06 12.39 -5.73
C ARG A 97 2.62 12.81 -7.13
N GLY A 98 3.43 13.53 -7.89
CA GLY A 98 3.17 14.00 -9.25
C GLY A 98 3.07 12.87 -10.27
N SER A 99 2.31 13.06 -11.35
CA SER A 99 2.04 12.03 -12.37
C SER A 99 3.30 11.46 -13.01
N GLU A 100 4.36 12.23 -13.08
CA GLU A 100 5.67 11.87 -13.61
C GLU A 100 6.38 10.76 -12.81
N PHE A 101 6.03 10.58 -11.53
CA PHE A 101 6.62 9.56 -10.66
C PHE A 101 5.85 8.24 -10.62
N PHE A 102 4.77 8.12 -11.39
CA PHE A 102 3.88 6.96 -11.34
C PHE A 102 3.53 6.46 -12.73
N VAL A 103 3.93 5.22 -13.01
CA VAL A 103 3.57 4.50 -14.22
C VAL A 103 2.75 3.28 -13.84
N LEU A 104 1.62 3.11 -14.51
CA LEU A 104 0.79 1.91 -14.43
C LEU A 104 0.56 1.44 -15.86
N ASP A 105 1.06 0.24 -16.15
CA ASP A 105 0.88 -0.49 -17.39
C ASP A 105 -0.30 -1.46 -17.22
N ASP A 106 -1.44 -1.06 -17.77
CA ASP A 106 -2.72 -1.76 -17.76
C ASP A 106 -3.00 -2.50 -19.08
N SER A 107 -1.96 -2.74 -19.89
CA SER A 107 -2.11 -3.39 -21.20
C SER A 107 -2.43 -4.88 -21.13
N ALA A 108 -2.04 -5.56 -20.03
CA ALA A 108 -2.35 -6.96 -19.80
C ALA A 108 -3.71 -7.14 -19.10
N ALA A 109 -4.41 -8.24 -19.41
CA ALA A 109 -5.79 -8.46 -19.00
C ALA A 109 -5.95 -8.85 -17.52
N ASP A 110 -4.94 -9.51 -16.95
CA ASP A 110 -4.98 -10.17 -15.65
C ASP A 110 -3.95 -9.61 -14.66
N MET A 111 -2.90 -8.94 -15.16
CA MET A 111 -1.81 -8.46 -14.34
C MET A 111 -1.32 -7.08 -14.78
N TRP A 112 -1.56 -6.04 -13.96
CA TRP A 112 -1.05 -4.70 -14.27
C TRP A 112 0.26 -4.45 -13.55
N LYS A 113 1.26 -3.96 -14.28
CA LYS A 113 2.55 -3.59 -13.69
C LYS A 113 2.51 -2.15 -13.22
N VAL A 114 3.04 -1.90 -12.03
CA VAL A 114 3.11 -0.56 -11.46
C VAL A 114 4.54 -0.23 -11.07
N THR A 115 4.95 0.99 -11.41
CA THR A 115 6.25 1.54 -11.05
C THR A 115 6.02 2.90 -10.39
N GLN A 116 6.54 3.05 -9.18
CA GLN A 116 6.59 4.32 -8.46
C GLN A 116 8.03 4.73 -8.29
N THR A 117 8.40 5.81 -8.97
CA THR A 117 9.71 6.45 -8.80
C THR A 117 9.73 7.21 -7.47
N ILE A 118 10.82 7.06 -6.73
CA ILE A 118 11.09 7.84 -5.52
C ILE A 118 11.70 9.16 -5.97
N ALA A 119 10.98 10.26 -5.76
CA ALA A 119 11.55 11.59 -5.95
C ALA A 119 12.73 11.78 -5.00
N ASP A 120 13.83 12.35 -5.47
CA ASP A 120 14.98 12.67 -4.60
C ASP A 120 15.28 14.19 -4.59
N PRO A 121 15.92 14.72 -3.53
CA PRO A 121 16.19 16.16 -3.39
C PRO A 121 17.08 16.78 -4.49
N LYS A 122 17.89 15.97 -5.17
CA LYS A 122 18.77 16.39 -6.28
C LYS A 122 18.07 16.27 -7.64
N GLY A 123 16.91 15.59 -7.69
CA GLY A 123 16.05 15.48 -8.87
C GLY A 123 16.55 14.49 -9.93
N PHE A 124 17.42 13.55 -9.56
CA PHE A 124 17.88 12.51 -10.49
C PHE A 124 16.82 11.41 -10.69
N ASN A 125 16.04 11.14 -9.66
CA ASN A 125 14.88 10.24 -9.60
C ASN A 125 15.22 8.83 -10.06
N GLU A 126 16.35 8.30 -9.60
CA GLU A 126 16.94 7.04 -10.05
C GLU A 126 16.44 5.81 -9.30
N TRP A 127 15.53 5.97 -8.35
CA TRP A 127 15.05 4.90 -7.50
C TRP A 127 13.60 4.58 -7.77
N VAL A 128 13.26 3.29 -7.82
CA VAL A 128 11.91 2.83 -8.10
C VAL A 128 11.46 1.73 -7.15
N LEU A 129 10.17 1.76 -6.86
CA LEU A 129 9.37 0.68 -6.31
C LEU A 129 8.59 0.06 -7.46
N GLU A 130 8.75 -1.24 -7.67
CA GLU A 130 8.03 -1.98 -8.71
C GLU A 130 7.10 -2.99 -8.06
N GLY A 131 5.94 -3.18 -8.67
CA GLY A 131 4.94 -4.12 -8.19
C GLY A 131 3.94 -4.52 -9.25
N GLN A 132 2.95 -5.27 -8.80
CA GLN A 132 1.87 -5.76 -9.64
C GLN A 132 0.52 -5.56 -8.95
N VAL A 133 -0.49 -5.19 -9.71
CA VAL A 133 -1.88 -5.09 -9.21
C VAL A 133 -2.53 -6.45 -9.31
N ASP A 134 -3.04 -6.95 -8.19
CA ASP A 134 -3.86 -8.15 -8.14
C ASP A 134 -5.32 -7.79 -8.41
N LEU A 135 -5.75 -7.91 -9.66
CA LEU A 135 -7.11 -7.53 -10.05
C LEU A 135 -8.16 -8.42 -9.38
N THR A 136 -7.89 -9.71 -9.21
CA THR A 136 -8.86 -10.65 -8.62
C THR A 136 -9.10 -10.31 -7.16
N THR A 137 -8.05 -10.23 -6.35
CA THR A 137 -8.20 -9.88 -4.93
C THR A 137 -8.69 -8.44 -4.76
N SER A 138 -8.33 -7.52 -5.68
CA SER A 138 -8.88 -6.16 -5.63
C SER A 138 -10.40 -6.12 -5.81
N ARG A 139 -10.97 -6.99 -6.66
CA ARG A 139 -12.43 -7.12 -6.81
C ARG A 139 -13.07 -7.64 -5.53
N GLU A 140 -12.51 -8.72 -4.98
CA GLU A 140 -13.00 -9.39 -3.78
C GLU A 140 -12.97 -8.45 -2.56
N GLU A 141 -11.89 -7.68 -2.39
CA GLU A 141 -11.73 -6.80 -1.24
C GLU A 141 -12.35 -5.41 -1.43
N GLY A 142 -12.79 -5.05 -2.64
CA GLY A 142 -13.32 -3.72 -2.94
C GLY A 142 -12.30 -2.59 -2.75
N ARG A 143 -11.00 -2.89 -2.87
CA ARG A 143 -9.89 -1.93 -2.77
C ARG A 143 -8.73 -2.34 -3.69
N ALA A 144 -7.80 -1.45 -3.97
CA ALA A 144 -6.59 -1.85 -4.69
C ALA A 144 -5.73 -2.77 -3.82
N VAL A 145 -5.36 -3.91 -4.38
CA VAL A 145 -4.37 -4.85 -3.83
C VAL A 145 -3.16 -4.81 -4.75
N VAL A 146 -2.04 -4.37 -4.21
CA VAL A 146 -0.77 -4.25 -4.92
C VAL A 146 0.27 -5.12 -4.23
N ARG A 147 1.02 -5.84 -5.05
CA ARG A 147 2.06 -6.77 -4.64
C ARG A 147 3.42 -6.12 -4.87
N LEU A 148 4.24 -5.99 -3.84
CA LEU A 148 5.60 -5.45 -3.94
C LEU A 148 6.52 -6.48 -4.63
N GLY A 149 7.18 -6.04 -5.70
CA GLY A 149 8.12 -6.85 -6.46
C GLY A 149 9.57 -6.45 -6.20
N ALA A 150 9.90 -5.17 -6.37
CA ALA A 150 11.28 -4.69 -6.27
C ALA A 150 11.40 -3.32 -5.60
N ILE A 151 12.52 -3.12 -4.92
CA ILE A 151 13.07 -1.82 -4.52
C ILE A 151 14.46 -1.75 -5.14
N ARG A 152 14.70 -0.87 -6.11
CA ARG A 152 15.98 -0.83 -6.83
C ARG A 152 16.30 0.53 -7.42
N ARG A 153 17.58 0.71 -7.75
CA ARG A 153 18.07 1.79 -8.62
C ARG A 153 17.87 1.41 -10.11
N LEU A 154 17.64 2.42 -10.95
CA LEU A 154 17.59 2.32 -12.41
C LEU A 154 18.98 2.18 -13.05
#